data_AF-A0ABD0PQ66-F1
#
_entry.id   AF-A0ABD0PQ66-F1
#
_cell.length_a   1.000
_cell.length_b   1.000
_cell.length_c   1.000
_cell.angle_alpha   90.00
_cell.angle_beta   90.00
_cell.angle_gamma   90.00
#
_symmetry.space_group_name_H-M   'P 1'
#
loop_
_entity.id
_entity.type
_entity.pdbx_description
1 polymer ?
#
loop_
_entity_poly.entity_id
_entity_poly.type
_entity_poly.pdbx_seq_one_letter_code
_entity_poly.pdbx_strand_id
1 'polypeptide(L)'
;VLDPTAGDDGSEAEAGASACLGATGGSSASRLDSQLQDAIRLKTEGNAFYREKNVRTAIGRYHRALLVLRGLDSEVNSALQGFGAQVPKLSQEQEDLLRSTQVDCYNNLA
;
A
#
# COMPACT_ATOMS: atom_id res chain seq x y z
N VAL A 1 29.70 10.38 44.65
CA VAL A 1 28.88 9.33 44.00
C VAL A 1 28.41 9.92 42.69
N LEU A 2 29.09 9.57 41.60
CA LEU A 2 28.79 10.01 40.25
C LEU A 2 28.03 8.86 39.58
N ASP A 3 26.85 9.14 39.03
CA ASP A 3 26.10 8.22 38.20
C ASP A 3 25.75 8.94 36.89
N PRO A 4 26.26 8.46 35.74
CA PRO A 4 25.67 8.72 34.44
C PRO A 4 25.08 7.41 33.91
N THR A 5 23.76 7.26 33.98
CA THR A 5 23.05 6.18 33.30
C THR A 5 22.88 6.55 31.82
N ALA A 6 23.86 6.09 31.03
CA ALA A 6 23.73 5.92 29.59
C ALA A 6 23.01 4.59 29.30
N GLY A 7 22.11 4.60 28.32
CA GLY A 7 21.45 3.38 27.82
C GLY A 7 20.15 3.67 27.09
N ASP A 8 20.22 4.47 26.02
CA ASP A 8 19.18 4.57 24.99
C ASP A 8 19.47 3.44 23.99
N ASP A 9 18.73 2.33 24.08
CA ASP A 9 18.86 1.19 23.17
C ASP A 9 17.50 0.48 23.05
N GLY A 10 16.94 0.48 21.85
CA GLY A 10 15.66 -0.20 21.59
C GLY A 10 14.89 0.22 20.34
N SER A 11 15.56 0.46 19.21
CA SER A 11 15.01 0.01 17.92
C SER A 11 14.70 -1.49 18.08
N GLU A 12 13.64 -2.10 17.56
CA GLU A 12 13.23 -2.12 16.16
C GLU A 12 11.75 -2.52 16.07
N ALA A 13 10.93 -1.74 15.36
CA ALA A 13 9.61 -2.16 14.92
C ALA A 13 9.68 -2.53 13.43
N GLU A 14 10.52 -3.52 13.12
CA GLU A 14 10.59 -4.13 11.79
C GLU A 14 9.42 -5.11 11.62
N ALA A 15 8.22 -4.56 11.44
CA ALA A 15 7.15 -5.24 10.70
C ALA A 15 7.09 -4.68 9.28
N GLY A 16 8.26 -4.51 8.66
CA GLY A 16 8.41 -4.48 7.22
C GLY A 16 8.07 -5.87 6.69
N ALA A 17 6.78 -6.15 6.54
CA ALA A 17 6.30 -7.22 5.69
C ALA A 17 6.74 -6.89 4.25
N SER A 18 8.00 -7.18 3.96
CA SER A 18 8.49 -7.48 2.63
C SER A 18 7.82 -8.79 2.26
N ALA A 19 6.58 -8.68 1.79
CA ALA A 19 5.93 -9.77 1.11
C ALA A 19 6.79 -10.02 -0.13
N CYS A 20 7.66 -11.00 0.01
CA CYS A 20 8.39 -11.61 -1.09
C CYS A 20 7.40 -11.79 -2.24
N LEU A 21 7.82 -11.32 -3.42
CA LEU A 21 7.12 -11.50 -4.68
C LEU A 21 7.10 -13.00 -4.97
N GLY A 22 6.17 -13.69 -4.33
CA GLY A 22 5.88 -15.10 -4.54
C GLY A 22 5.24 -15.24 -5.91
N ALA A 23 6.01 -15.70 -6.87
CA ALA A 23 5.53 -16.17 -8.15
C ALA A 23 4.60 -17.38 -7.92
N THR A 24 3.31 -17.13 -7.70
CA THR A 24 2.27 -18.15 -7.78
C THR A 24 1.39 -17.83 -8.97
N GLY A 25 1.20 -18.80 -9.86
CA GLY A 25 0.41 -18.70 -11.09
C GLY A 25 -1.08 -18.48 -10.85
N GLY A 26 -1.47 -17.45 -10.11
CA GLY A 26 -2.82 -16.91 -10.12
C GLY A 26 -3.08 -16.21 -11.44
N SER A 27 -4.30 -16.41 -11.97
CA SER A 27 -4.81 -15.63 -13.09
C SER A 27 -4.53 -14.16 -12.84
N SER A 28 -4.14 -13.45 -13.87
CA SER A 28 -3.77 -12.05 -13.79
C SER A 28 -4.91 -11.19 -13.18
N ALA A 29 -6.17 -11.57 -13.38
CA ALA A 29 -7.32 -10.99 -12.70
C ALA A 29 -7.34 -11.21 -11.17
N SER A 30 -6.98 -12.39 -10.67
CA SER A 30 -6.95 -12.65 -9.22
C SER A 30 -5.82 -11.90 -8.53
N ARG A 31 -4.73 -11.59 -9.26
CA ARG A 31 -3.64 -10.74 -8.76
C ARG A 31 -4.10 -9.29 -8.62
N LEU A 32 -4.79 -8.75 -9.62
CA LEU A 32 -5.34 -7.39 -9.57
C LEU A 32 -6.31 -7.23 -8.39
N ASP A 33 -7.18 -8.22 -8.18
CA ASP A 33 -8.12 -8.21 -7.06
C ASP A 33 -7.42 -8.25 -5.70
N SER A 34 -6.42 -9.12 -5.55
CA SER A 34 -5.60 -9.21 -4.32
C SER A 34 -4.90 -7.88 -4.00
N GLN A 35 -4.32 -7.23 -5.01
CA GLN A 35 -3.65 -5.95 -4.86
C GLN A 35 -4.63 -4.82 -4.48
N LEU A 36 -5.84 -4.85 -5.03
CA LEU A 36 -6.88 -3.88 -4.68
C LEU A 36 -7.33 -4.05 -3.22
N GLN A 37 -7.55 -5.29 -2.79
CA GLN A 37 -7.83 -5.60 -1.39
C GLN A 37 -6.68 -5.21 -0.45
N ASP A 38 -5.43 -5.41 -0.87
CA ASP A 38 -4.27 -4.98 -0.11
C ASP A 38 -4.21 -3.46 0.10
N ALA A 39 -4.53 -2.67 -0.93
CA ALA A 39 -4.60 -1.22 -0.80
C ALA A 39 -5.71 -0.77 0.16
N ILE A 40 -6.89 -1.39 0.10
CA ILE A 40 -8.02 -1.11 1.02
C ILE A 40 -7.63 -1.44 2.47
N ARG A 41 -6.94 -2.56 2.68
CA ARG A 41 -6.41 -2.94 4.00
C ARG A 41 -5.41 -1.91 4.51
N LEU A 42 -4.45 -1.50 3.68
CA LEU A 42 -3.47 -0.46 4.05
C LEU A 42 -4.14 0.87 4.41
N LYS A 43 -5.16 1.31 3.66
CA LYS A 43 -5.99 2.46 4.03
C LYS A 43 -6.63 2.27 5.41
N THR A 44 -7.22 1.11 5.66
CA THR A 44 -7.92 0.82 6.91
C THR A 44 -6.97 0.78 8.11
N GLU A 45 -5.79 0.20 7.94
CA GLU A 45 -4.71 0.23 8.95
C GLU A 45 -4.22 1.67 9.20
N GLY A 46 -4.07 2.47 8.14
CA GLY A 46 -3.75 3.90 8.26
C GLY A 46 -4.79 4.64 9.10
N ASN A 47 -6.07 4.39 8.88
CA ASN A 47 -7.17 4.96 9.67
C ASN A 47 -7.08 4.54 11.15
N ALA A 48 -6.70 3.29 11.44
CA ALA A 48 -6.52 2.81 12.81
C ALA A 48 -5.38 3.58 13.50
N PHE A 49 -4.20 3.65 12.88
CA PHE A 49 -3.07 4.42 13.41
C PHE A 49 -3.38 5.92 13.57
N TYR A 50 -4.17 6.49 12.67
CA TYR A 50 -4.60 7.89 12.77
C TYR A 50 -5.47 8.13 14.01
N ARG A 51 -6.42 7.23 14.29
CA ARG A 51 -7.26 7.29 15.51
C ARG A 51 -6.42 7.15 16.79
N GLU A 52 -5.37 6.33 16.74
CA GLU A 52 -4.40 6.15 17.82
C GLU A 52 -3.40 7.31 17.98
N LYS A 53 -3.55 8.40 17.20
CA LYS A 53 -2.61 9.55 17.15
C LYS A 53 -1.20 9.19 16.68
N ASN A 54 -1.00 8.00 16.12
CA ASN A 54 0.24 7.61 15.47
C ASN A 54 0.26 8.10 14.00
N VAL A 55 0.34 9.42 13.83
CA VAL A 55 0.20 10.08 12.53
C VAL A 55 1.29 9.67 11.55
N ARG A 56 2.53 9.47 12.01
CA ARG A 56 3.65 9.07 11.14
C ARG A 56 3.39 7.72 10.48
N THR A 57 2.97 6.72 11.26
CA THR A 57 2.65 5.40 10.72
C THR A 57 1.42 5.45 9.81
N ALA A 58 0.39 6.23 10.18
CA ALA A 58 -0.79 6.42 9.34
C ALA A 58 -0.43 6.94 7.93
N ILE A 59 0.36 8.02 7.87
CA ILE A 59 0.86 8.59 6.61
C ILE A 59 1.60 7.53 5.78
N GLY A 60 2.51 6.78 6.41
CA GLY A 60 3.26 5.71 5.73
C GLY A 60 2.34 4.63 5.14
N ARG A 61 1.25 4.27 5.84
CA ARG A 61 0.27 3.30 5.34
C ARG A 61 -0.53 3.84 4.16
N TYR A 62 -0.98 5.10 4.19
CA TYR A 62 -1.70 5.71 3.06
C TYR A 62 -0.82 5.81 1.82
N HIS A 63 0.46 6.22 1.96
CA HIS A 63 1.38 6.24 0.82
C HIS A 63 1.63 4.84 0.25
N ARG A 64 1.82 3.83 1.11
CA ARG A 64 1.97 2.45 0.65
C ARG A 64 0.72 1.97 -0.10
N ALA A 65 -0.48 2.34 0.35
CA ALA A 65 -1.72 2.04 -0.37
C ALA A 65 -1.72 2.67 -1.77
N LEU A 66 -1.37 3.96 -1.87
CA LEU A 66 -1.28 4.68 -3.15
C LEU A 66 -0.28 4.05 -4.12
N LEU A 67 0.87 3.55 -3.63
CA LEU A 67 1.85 2.85 -4.46
C LEU A 67 1.30 1.54 -5.04
N VAL A 68 0.54 0.77 -4.25
CA VAL A 68 -0.12 -0.45 -4.74
C VAL A 68 -1.14 -0.10 -5.82
N LEU A 69 -2.00 0.91 -5.58
CA LEU A 69 -3.00 1.36 -6.56
C LEU A 69 -2.37 1.89 -7.85
N ARG A 70 -1.21 2.55 -7.76
CA ARG A 70 -0.48 3.03 -8.96
C ARG A 70 0.02 1.88 -9.84
N GLY A 71 0.33 0.72 -9.27
CA GLY A 71 0.67 -0.47 -10.04
C GLY A 71 -0.52 -1.14 -10.76
N LEU A 72 -1.75 -0.79 -10.36
CA LEU A 72 -2.99 -1.29 -10.97
C LEU A 72 -3.53 -0.36 -12.06
N ASP A 73 -3.16 0.92 -11.99
CA ASP A 73 -3.60 1.97 -12.90
C ASP A 73 -3.27 1.63 -14.37
N SER A 74 -4.33 1.55 -15.18
CA SER A 74 -4.25 1.23 -16.60
C SER A 74 -3.34 2.18 -17.38
N GLU A 75 -3.26 3.47 -17.03
CA GLU A 75 -2.40 4.43 -17.75
C GLU A 75 -0.91 4.14 -17.51
N VAL A 76 -0.54 3.75 -16.28
CA VAL A 76 0.83 3.34 -15.94
C VAL A 76 1.19 2.05 -16.64
N ASN A 77 0.28 1.09 -16.57
CA ASN A 77 0.47 -0.21 -17.17
C ASN A 77 0.53 -0.12 -18.70
N SER A 78 -0.18 0.83 -19.32
CA SER A 78 -0.07 1.13 -20.75
C SER A 78 1.30 1.68 -21.16
N ALA A 79 1.97 2.47 -20.32
CA ALA A 79 3.36 2.86 -20.57
C ALA A 79 4.31 1.65 -20.52
N LEU A 80 4.00 0.64 -19.69
CA LEU A 80 4.73 -0.61 -19.59
C LEU A 80 4.37 -1.66 -20.66
N GLN A 81 3.23 -1.52 -21.35
CA GLN A 81 2.81 -2.43 -22.43
C GLN A 81 3.80 -2.43 -23.62
N GLY A 82 4.59 -1.36 -23.78
CA GLY A 82 5.71 -1.33 -24.73
C GLY A 82 6.82 -2.36 -24.46
N PHE A 83 6.83 -2.98 -23.27
CA PHE A 83 7.76 -4.03 -22.88
C PHE A 83 7.16 -5.45 -22.99
N GLY A 84 6.02 -5.61 -23.68
CA GLY A 84 5.51 -6.93 -24.10
C GLY A 84 4.66 -7.68 -23.07
N ALA A 85 4.36 -7.09 -21.91
CA ALA A 85 3.41 -7.67 -20.96
C ALA A 85 1.98 -7.19 -21.26
N GLN A 86 1.11 -8.11 -21.68
CA GLN A 86 -0.34 -7.85 -21.73
C GLN A 86 -0.87 -7.76 -20.30
N VAL A 87 -0.96 -6.54 -19.77
CA VAL A 87 -1.56 -6.30 -18.45
C VAL A 87 -3.08 -6.40 -18.60
N PRO A 88 -3.77 -7.21 -17.78
CA PRO A 88 -5.22 -7.30 -17.85
C PRO A 88 -5.83 -5.98 -17.42
N LYS A 89 -6.89 -5.58 -18.11
CA LYS A 89 -7.66 -4.40 -17.74
C LYS A 89 -8.52 -4.73 -16.51
N LEU A 90 -8.58 -3.78 -15.58
CA LEU A 90 -9.51 -3.84 -14.46
C LEU A 90 -10.96 -3.84 -14.98
N SER A 91 -11.87 -4.48 -14.25
CA SER A 91 -13.30 -4.27 -14.48
C SER A 91 -13.70 -2.85 -14.06
N GLN A 92 -14.84 -2.35 -14.57
CA GLN A 92 -15.33 -1.02 -14.20
C GLN A 92 -15.50 -0.86 -12.67
N GLU A 93 -16.04 -1.89 -12.02
CA GLU A 93 -16.24 -1.91 -10.56
C GLU A 93 -14.89 -1.82 -9.82
N GLN A 94 -13.85 -2.50 -10.32
CA GLN A 94 -12.51 -2.44 -9.74
C GLN A 94 -11.86 -1.07 -9.97
N GLU A 95 -12.08 -0.44 -11.13
CA GLU A 95 -11.61 0.93 -11.39
C GLU A 95 -12.28 1.95 -10.45
N ASP A 96 -13.58 1.81 -10.21
CA ASP A 96 -14.32 2.69 -9.30
C ASP A 96 -13.85 2.50 -7.84
N LEU A 97 -13.59 1.25 -7.43
CA LEU A 97 -13.04 0.95 -6.11
C LEU A 97 -11.60 1.46 -5.96
N LEU A 98 -10.78 1.36 -7.01
CA LEU A 98 -9.44 1.94 -7.05
C LEU A 98 -9.50 3.45 -6.88
N ARG A 99 -10.32 4.14 -7.68
CA ARG A 99 -10.43 5.61 -7.65
C ARG A 99 -10.97 6.11 -6.31
N SER A 100 -12.01 5.49 -5.79
CA SER A 100 -12.55 5.84 -4.46
C SER A 100 -11.51 5.65 -3.36
N THR A 101 -10.76 4.54 -3.38
CA THR A 101 -9.68 4.30 -2.40
C THR A 101 -8.55 5.31 -2.52
N GLN A 102 -8.19 5.75 -3.75
CA GLN A 102 -7.20 6.82 -3.96
C GLN A 102 -7.68 8.14 -3.37
N VAL A 103 -8.91 8.54 -3.64
CA VAL A 103 -9.52 9.76 -3.10
C VAL A 103 -9.53 9.74 -1.58
N ASP A 104 -9.94 8.62 -0.97
CA ASP A 104 -9.88 8.46 0.49
C ASP A 104 -8.46 8.66 1.04
N CYS A 105 -7.46 8.04 0.39
CA CYS A 105 -6.07 8.17 0.84
C CYS A 105 -5.56 9.62 0.73
N TYR A 106 -5.86 10.33 -0.35
CA TYR A 106 -5.48 11.73 -0.50
C TYR A 106 -6.20 12.63 0.50
N ASN A 107 -7.49 12.41 0.74
CA ASN A 107 -8.24 13.15 1.75
C ASN A 107 -7.68 12.94 3.16
N ASN A 108 -7.24 11.72 3.48
CA ASN A 108 -6.64 11.41 4.78
C ASN A 108 -5.19 11.91 4.94
N LEU A 109 -4.54 12.35 3.86
CA LEU A 109 -3.19 12.90 3.84
C LEU A 109 -3.16 14.44 3.85
N ALA A 110 -4.30 15.10 3.62
CA ALA A 110 -4.45 16.55 3.62
C ALA A 110 -4.52 17.11 5.06
#